data_AF-A0A383B0D7-F1
#
_entry.id   AF-A0A383B0D7-F1
#
_cell.length_a   1.000
_cell.length_b   1.000
_cell.length_c   1.000
_cell.angle_alpha   90.00
_cell.angle_beta   90.00
_cell.angle_gamma   90.00
#
_symmetry.space_group_name_H-M   'P 1'
#
loop_
_entity.id
_entity.type
_entity.pdbx_description
1 polymer ?
#
loop_
_entity_poly.entity_id
_entity_poly.type
_entity_poly.pdbx_seq_one_letter_code
_entity_poly.pdbx_strand_id
1 'polypeptide(L)'
;MLVQSQPYHFKSESGILSSRGLGEQLLDQLTLHLRDTEPDSVIPLDFSSIKFVDISAADEFLCKLLMRIASGELGTRYVFIQGANESIRETFEAVLKLRDLAALCQEGERRMILGVLKTPMREALKVILEARN
;
A
#
# COMPACT_ATOMS: atom_id res chain seq x y z
N MET A 1 18.87 6.06 7.44
CA MET A 1 18.21 4.89 8.05
C MET A 1 16.72 5.17 7.96
N LEU A 2 15.92 4.27 7.40
CA LEU A 2 14.49 4.54 7.26
C LEU A 2 13.80 4.56 8.63
N VAL A 3 12.95 5.55 8.86
CA VAL A 3 12.16 5.69 10.10
C VAL A 3 10.70 5.36 9.80
N GLN A 4 10.09 4.51 10.63
CA GLN A 4 8.67 4.25 10.50
C GLN A 4 7.88 5.45 11.03
N SER A 5 7.03 6.01 10.18
CA SER A 5 6.12 7.11 10.52
C SER A 5 4.81 6.60 11.11
N GLN A 6 4.03 7.54 11.66
CA GLN A 6 2.66 7.24 12.10
C GLN A 6 1.82 6.68 10.94
N PRO A 7 0.92 5.72 11.19
CA PRO A 7 0.02 5.21 10.17
C PRO A 7 -0.88 6.29 9.56
N TYR A 8 -1.10 6.21 8.25
CA TYR A 8 -2.18 6.93 7.58
C TYR A 8 -3.48 6.13 7.74
N HIS A 9 -4.43 6.67 8.49
CA HIS A 9 -5.74 6.06 8.68
C HIS A 9 -6.73 6.54 7.63
N PHE A 10 -7.34 5.60 6.89
CA PHE A 10 -8.42 5.93 5.95
C PHE A 10 -9.69 6.34 6.71
N LYS A 11 -10.30 7.44 6.28
CA LYS A 11 -11.55 7.98 6.83
C LYS A 11 -12.71 7.62 5.92
N SER A 12 -13.66 6.81 6.41
CA SER A 12 -14.91 6.51 5.73
C SER A 12 -15.99 6.18 6.76
N GLU A 13 -17.12 6.88 6.74
CA GLU A 13 -18.24 6.65 7.67
C GLU A 13 -18.87 5.26 7.46
N SER A 14 -18.94 4.81 6.21
CA SER A 14 -19.46 3.49 5.85
C SER A 14 -18.41 2.37 5.93
N GLY A 15 -17.13 2.73 6.01
CA GLY A 15 -16.00 1.81 5.85
C GLY A 15 -15.85 1.31 4.40
N ILE A 16 -16.43 2.00 3.43
CA ILE A 16 -16.37 1.63 2.01
C ILE A 16 -15.55 2.66 1.25
N LEU A 17 -14.59 2.18 0.45
CA LEU A 17 -13.84 2.98 -0.51
C LEU A 17 -14.15 2.46 -1.93
N SER A 18 -15.14 3.07 -2.59
CA SER A 18 -15.59 2.68 -3.92
C SER A 18 -15.61 3.85 -4.89
N SER A 19 -15.57 3.54 -6.19
CA SER A 19 -15.48 4.46 -7.33
C SER A 19 -14.08 5.04 -7.60
N ARG A 20 -13.85 5.31 -8.88
CA ARG A 20 -12.65 6.02 -9.36
C ARG A 20 -12.57 7.44 -8.78
N GLY A 21 -13.66 8.18 -8.70
CA GLY A 21 -13.65 9.56 -8.19
C GLY A 21 -13.19 9.64 -6.72
N LEU A 22 -13.60 8.68 -5.88
CA LEU A 22 -13.07 8.58 -4.53
C LEU A 22 -11.59 8.16 -4.53
N GLY A 23 -11.19 7.24 -5.41
CA GLY A 23 -9.79 6.86 -5.59
C GLY A 23 -8.88 8.04 -5.95
N GLU A 24 -9.33 8.93 -6.85
CA GLU A 24 -8.60 10.16 -7.23
C GLU A 24 -8.42 11.07 -6.00
N GLN A 25 -9.49 11.31 -5.25
CA GLN A 25 -9.43 12.12 -4.02
C GLN A 25 -8.46 11.52 -2.98
N LEU A 26 -8.49 10.20 -2.79
CA LEU A 26 -7.58 9.51 -1.90
C LEU A 26 -6.13 9.60 -2.36
N LEU A 27 -5.87 9.46 -3.67
CA LEU A 27 -4.54 9.59 -4.24
C LEU A 27 -3.96 10.98 -3.97
N ASP A 28 -4.76 12.03 -4.20
CA ASP A 28 -4.33 13.41 -3.96
C ASP A 28 -4.02 13.65 -2.49
N GLN A 29 -4.91 13.21 -1.58
CA GLN A 29 -4.71 13.32 -0.14
C GLN A 29 -3.46 12.56 0.34
N LEU A 30 -3.28 11.32 -0.10
CA LEU A 30 -2.11 10.50 0.24
C LEU A 30 -0.81 11.12 -0.28
N THR A 31 -0.83 11.63 -1.51
CA THR A 31 0.34 12.27 -2.14
C THR A 31 0.75 13.52 -1.37
N LEU A 32 -0.21 14.36 -0.99
CA LEU A 32 0.05 15.54 -0.15
C LEU A 32 0.59 15.14 1.22
N HIS A 33 -0.06 14.20 1.91
CA HIS A 33 0.38 13.71 3.20
C HIS A 33 1.82 13.15 3.17
N LEU A 34 2.14 12.36 2.15
CA LEU A 34 3.48 11.82 1.97
C LEU A 34 4.49 12.94 1.78
N ARG A 35 4.23 13.93 0.93
CA ARG A 35 5.15 15.06 0.71
C ARG A 35 5.45 15.84 1.99
N ASP A 36 4.46 15.95 2.87
CA ASP A 36 4.58 16.66 4.16
C ASP A 36 5.23 15.80 5.27
N THR A 37 5.41 14.49 5.04
CA THR A 37 6.12 13.61 5.97
C THR A 37 7.64 13.83 5.84
N GLU A 38 8.41 13.54 6.88
CA GLU A 38 9.87 13.59 6.83
C GLU A 38 10.43 12.68 5.71
N PRO A 39 11.55 13.06 5.05
CA PRO A 39 12.30 12.17 4.17
C PRO A 39 12.75 10.89 4.89
N ASP A 40 13.12 9.87 4.11
CA ASP A 40 13.59 8.57 4.61
C ASP A 40 12.57 7.90 5.55
N SER A 41 11.28 8.03 5.23
CA SER A 41 10.19 7.50 6.04
C SER A 41 9.43 6.36 5.37
N VAL A 42 8.86 5.50 6.21
CA VAL A 42 7.94 4.44 5.79
C VAL A 42 6.61 4.63 6.50
N ILE A 43 5.55 4.87 5.73
CA ILE A 43 4.21 5.17 6.23
C ILE A 43 3.33 3.92 6.09
N PRO A 44 2.81 3.35 7.19
CA PRO A 44 1.78 2.32 7.11
C PRO A 44 0.45 2.90 6.59
N LEU A 45 -0.14 2.28 5.57
CA LEU A 45 -1.50 2.57 5.10
C LEU A 45 -2.47 1.65 5.87
N ASP A 46 -3.21 2.21 6.82
CA ASP A 46 -4.01 1.45 7.78
C ASP A 46 -5.48 1.34 7.37
N PHE A 47 -5.86 0.12 6.97
CA PHE A 47 -7.21 -0.24 6.52
C PHE A 47 -8.10 -0.85 7.61
N SER A 48 -7.69 -0.83 8.89
CA SER A 48 -8.44 -1.46 9.99
C SER A 48 -9.88 -0.95 10.16
N SER A 49 -10.15 0.31 9.79
CA SER A 49 -11.50 0.90 9.78
C SER A 49 -12.30 0.61 8.50
N ILE A 50 -11.68 0.03 7.48
CA ILE A 50 -12.24 -0.17 6.14
C ILE A 50 -12.72 -1.62 6.00
N LYS A 51 -13.95 -1.74 5.50
CA LYS A 51 -14.65 -3.01 5.28
C LYS A 51 -14.51 -3.48 3.84
N PHE A 52 -14.52 -2.56 2.88
CA PHE A 52 -14.52 -2.88 1.47
C PHE A 52 -13.82 -1.82 0.64
N VAL A 53 -13.07 -2.26 -0.36
CA VAL A 53 -12.49 -1.43 -1.41
C VAL A 53 -12.83 -2.06 -2.75
N ASP A 54 -13.34 -1.30 -3.70
CA ASP A 54 -13.56 -1.83 -5.05
C ASP A 54 -12.31 -1.74 -5.94
N ILE A 55 -12.31 -2.51 -7.03
CA ILE A 55 -11.22 -2.54 -8.01
C ILE A 55 -10.91 -1.15 -8.58
N SER A 56 -11.93 -0.33 -8.82
CA SER A 56 -11.77 0.98 -9.46
C SER A 56 -11.08 1.99 -8.56
N ALA A 57 -11.44 2.02 -7.28
CA ALA A 57 -10.79 2.84 -6.27
C ALA A 57 -9.36 2.34 -6.03
N ALA A 58 -9.18 1.03 -5.86
CA ALA A 58 -7.87 0.43 -5.62
C ALA A 58 -6.87 0.70 -6.77
N ASP A 59 -7.28 0.49 -8.03
CA ASP A 59 -6.43 0.80 -9.18
C ASP A 59 -6.08 2.29 -9.25
N GLU A 60 -7.05 3.15 -8.92
CA GLU A 60 -6.88 4.58 -9.01
C GLU A 60 -5.93 5.12 -7.92
N PHE A 61 -6.12 4.76 -6.64
CA PHE A 61 -5.25 5.29 -5.59
C PHE A 61 -4.00 4.43 -5.39
N LEU A 62 -4.11 3.11 -5.24
CA LEU A 62 -2.98 2.27 -4.80
C LEU A 62 -1.96 2.12 -5.93
N CYS A 63 -2.40 1.72 -7.13
CA CYS A 63 -1.47 1.50 -8.23
C CYS A 63 -0.79 2.80 -8.64
N LYS A 64 -1.55 3.90 -8.81
CA LYS A 64 -0.95 5.20 -9.16
C LYS A 64 -0.03 5.72 -8.07
N LEU A 65 -0.34 5.54 -6.79
CA LEU A 65 0.55 5.92 -5.70
C LEU A 65 1.88 5.18 -5.79
N LEU A 66 1.85 3.85 -5.96
CA LEU A 66 3.07 3.05 -6.10
C LEU A 66 3.89 3.43 -7.33
N MET A 67 3.23 3.77 -8.44
CA MET A 67 3.91 4.27 -9.65
C MET A 67 4.61 5.62 -9.40
N ARG A 68 4.00 6.53 -8.62
CA ARG A 68 4.62 7.81 -8.22
C ARG A 68 5.81 7.61 -7.27
N ILE A 69 5.71 6.65 -6.35
CA ILE A 69 6.85 6.26 -5.51
C ILE A 69 7.98 5.71 -6.39
N ALA A 70 7.65 4.80 -7.31
CA ALA A 70 8.62 4.17 -8.21
C ALA A 70 9.29 5.16 -9.17
N SER A 71 8.60 6.23 -9.58
CA SER A 71 9.18 7.29 -10.42
C SER A 71 10.12 8.23 -9.65
N GLY A 72 10.16 8.14 -8.31
CA GLY A 72 10.93 9.02 -7.45
C GLY A 72 10.22 10.34 -7.12
N GLU A 73 8.95 10.53 -7.53
CA GLU A 73 8.18 11.75 -7.26
C GLU A 73 8.09 12.06 -5.75
N LEU A 74 8.05 11.03 -4.90
CA LEU A 74 7.94 11.17 -3.45
C LEU A 74 9.28 11.11 -2.71
N GLY A 75 10.40 11.08 -3.45
CA GLY A 75 11.74 10.94 -2.89
C GLY A 75 11.92 9.60 -2.16
N THR A 76 12.39 9.65 -0.91
CA THR A 76 12.67 8.46 -0.08
C THR A 76 11.54 8.11 0.89
N ARG A 77 10.29 8.33 0.46
CA ARG A 77 9.09 8.04 1.24
C ARG A 77 8.36 6.85 0.67
N TYR A 78 8.16 5.86 1.51
CA TYR A 78 7.63 4.55 1.11
C TYR A 78 6.37 4.22 1.90
N VAL A 79 5.59 3.28 1.38
CA VAL A 79 4.36 2.82 2.02
C VAL A 79 4.31 1.30 2.09
N PHE A 80 3.56 0.79 3.05
CA PHE A 80 3.12 -0.60 3.09
C PHE A 80 1.69 -0.68 3.62
N ILE A 81 1.01 -1.78 3.33
CA ILE A 81 -0.39 -2.01 3.71
C ILE A 81 -0.43 -2.66 5.10
N GLN A 82 -1.31 -2.20 5.98
CA GLN A 82 -1.61 -2.87 7.24
C GLN A 82 -3.11 -2.84 7.54
N GLY A 83 -3.59 -3.78 8.36
CA GLY A 83 -4.99 -3.80 8.80
C GLY A 83 -6.02 -4.13 7.69
N ALA A 84 -5.57 -4.51 6.50
CA ALA A 84 -6.46 -4.90 5.41
C ALA A 84 -7.06 -6.28 5.68
N ASN A 85 -8.40 -6.38 5.63
CA ASN A 85 -9.10 -7.66 5.72
C ASN A 85 -8.91 -8.51 4.45
N GLU A 86 -9.39 -9.76 4.46
CA GLU A 86 -9.22 -10.70 3.34
C GLU A 86 -9.76 -10.16 2.01
N SER A 87 -10.98 -9.62 1.98
CA SER A 87 -11.59 -9.07 0.76
C SER A 87 -10.79 -7.90 0.17
N ILE A 88 -10.26 -7.02 1.03
CA ILE A 88 -9.40 -5.90 0.60
C ILE A 88 -8.09 -6.43 0.04
N ARG A 89 -7.48 -7.44 0.69
CA ARG A 89 -6.24 -8.06 0.22
C ARG A 89 -6.40 -8.74 -1.13
N GLU A 90 -7.50 -9.47 -1.35
CA GLU A 90 -7.82 -10.09 -2.64
C GLU A 90 -7.98 -9.04 -3.75
N THR A 91 -8.66 -7.92 -3.43
CA THR A 91 -8.81 -6.81 -4.37
C THR A 91 -7.45 -6.20 -4.72
N PHE A 92 -6.61 -5.92 -3.72
CA PHE A 92 -5.27 -5.38 -3.92
C PHE A 92 -4.36 -6.34 -4.69
N GLU A 93 -4.39 -7.63 -4.36
CA GLU A 93 -3.68 -8.68 -5.09
C GLU A 93 -4.03 -8.65 -6.58
N ALA A 94 -5.33 -8.57 -6.89
CA ALA A 94 -5.82 -8.55 -8.27
C ALA A 94 -5.37 -7.29 -9.02
N VAL A 95 -5.57 -6.09 -8.46
CA VAL A 95 -5.22 -4.84 -9.17
C VAL A 95 -3.71 -4.65 -9.33
N LEU A 96 -2.91 -5.06 -8.34
CA LEU A 96 -1.46 -4.97 -8.42
C LEU A 96 -0.91 -5.94 -9.49
N LYS A 97 -1.49 -7.14 -9.60
CA LYS A 97 -1.16 -8.08 -10.69
C LYS A 97 -1.44 -7.52 -12.07
N LEU A 98 -2.58 -6.86 -12.25
CA LEU A 98 -2.94 -6.25 -13.53
C LEU A 98 -1.97 -5.13 -13.97
N ARG A 99 -1.19 -4.58 -13.04
CA ARG A 99 -0.26 -3.48 -13.28
C ARG A 99 1.21 -3.87 -13.16
N ASP A 100 1.52 -5.16 -12.97
CA ASP A 100 2.87 -5.65 -12.66
C ASP A 100 3.53 -4.91 -11.48
N LEU A 101 2.72 -4.55 -10.48
CA LEU A 101 3.15 -3.89 -9.24
C LEU A 101 3.16 -4.86 -8.07
N ALA A 102 3.87 -4.50 -7.01
CA ALA A 102 3.87 -5.23 -5.75
C ALA A 102 3.84 -4.28 -4.55
N ALA A 103 3.20 -4.72 -3.47
CA ALA A 103 3.18 -4.02 -2.19
C ALA A 103 3.39 -4.99 -1.03
N LEU A 104 4.10 -4.54 0.00
CA LEU A 104 4.18 -5.26 1.27
C LEU A 104 2.86 -5.07 2.02
N CYS A 105 2.32 -6.16 2.55
CA CYS A 105 1.15 -6.18 3.43
C CYS A 105 1.53 -6.85 4.76
N GLN A 106 1.15 -6.23 5.87
CA GLN A 106 1.37 -6.73 7.22
C GLN A 106 0.04 -7.08 7.89
N GLU A 107 -0.04 -8.30 8.41
CA GLU A 107 -1.14 -8.83 9.20
C GLU A 107 -0.60 -9.38 10.52
N GLY A 108 -0.72 -8.60 11.60
CA GLY A 108 -0.03 -8.90 12.86
C GLY A 108 1.48 -8.98 12.65
N GLU A 109 2.08 -10.11 13.01
CA GLU A 109 3.50 -10.40 12.78
C GLU A 109 3.80 -10.91 11.35
N ARG A 110 2.76 -11.31 10.61
CA ARG A 110 2.93 -11.89 9.28
C ARG A 110 3.12 -10.79 8.25
N ARG A 111 4.18 -10.93 7.43
CA ARG A 111 4.43 -10.09 6.27
C ARG A 111 4.21 -10.90 5.00
N MET A 112 3.51 -10.32 4.03
CA MET A 112 3.24 -10.93 2.73
C MET A 112 3.36 -9.91 1.62
N ILE A 113 3.64 -10.37 0.40
CA ILE A 113 3.63 -9.53 -0.79
C ILE A 113 2.30 -9.71 -1.49
N LEU A 114 1.66 -8.59 -1.79
CA LEU A 114 0.55 -8.52 -2.73
C LEU A 114 1.07 -8.13 -4.11
N GLY A 115 0.52 -8.69 -5.17
CA GLY A 115 0.88 -8.40 -6.56
C GLY A 115 2.01 -9.27 -7.14
N VAL A 116 2.76 -8.69 -8.08
CA VAL A 116 3.84 -9.37 -8.81
C VAL A 116 5.19 -8.80 -8.42
N LEU A 117 5.91 -9.53 -7.57
CA LEU A 117 7.34 -9.34 -7.37
C LEU A 117 8.11 -10.35 -8.23
N LYS A 118 9.06 -9.86 -9.04
CA LYS A 118 9.91 -10.69 -9.91
C LYS A 118 10.64 -11.77 -9.09
N THR A 119 10.79 -12.96 -9.67
CA THR A 119 11.29 -14.16 -8.97
C THR A 119 12.56 -13.91 -8.15
N PRO A 120 13.63 -13.29 -8.69
CA PRO A 120 14.85 -13.09 -7.90
C PRO A 120 14.64 -12.21 -6.66
N MET A 121 13.81 -11.15 -6.78
CA MET A 121 13.51 -10.26 -5.66
C MET A 121 12.60 -10.95 -4.63
N ARG A 122 11.67 -11.78 -5.09
CA ARG A 122 10.78 -12.56 -4.24
C ARG A 122 11.55 -13.58 -3.41
N GLU A 123 12.48 -14.30 -4.03
CA GLU A 123 13.35 -15.26 -3.35
C GLU A 123 14.25 -14.57 -2.33
N ALA A 124 14.90 -13.47 -2.71
CA ALA A 124 15.74 -12.70 -1.80
C ALA A 124 14.94 -12.17 -0.60
N LEU A 125 13.74 -11.63 -0.84
CA LEU A 125 12.88 -11.15 0.24
C LEU A 125 12.44 -12.30 1.15
N LYS A 126 12.08 -13.46 0.59
CA LYS A 126 11.69 -14.64 1.37
C LYS A 126 12.80 -15.04 2.35
N VAL A 127 14.05 -15.12 1.87
CA VAL A 127 15.22 -15.43 2.72
C VAL A 127 15.37 -14.40 3.85
N ILE A 128 15.22 -13.10 3.55
CA ILE A 128 15.33 -12.03 4.55
C ILE A 128 14.22 -12.12 5.62
N LEU A 129 12.99 -12.44 5.21
CA LEU A 129 11.86 -12.57 6.11
C LEU A 129 11.98 -13.80 7.02
N GLU A 130 12.48 -14.92 6.49
CA GLU A 130 12.72 -16.15 7.26
C GLU A 130 13.89 -15.99 8.24
N ALA A 131 14.93 -15.22 7.90
CA ALA A 131 16.08 -14.97 8.76
C ALA A 131 15.83 -14.01 9.93
N ARG A 132 14.66 -13.34 9.98
CA ARG A 132 14.28 -12.38 11.03
C ARG A 132 13.25 -12.91 12.03
N ASN A 133 12.91 -14.20 11.94
CA ASN A 133 12.19 -14.96 12.98
C ASN A 133 13.19 -15.75 13.84
#